data_AF-A0A7S3NI36-F1
#
_entry.id   AF-A0A7S3NI36-F1
#
_cell.length_a   1.000
_cell.length_b   1.000
_cell.length_c   1.000
_cell.angle_alpha   90.00
_cell.angle_beta   90.00
_cell.angle_gamma   90.00
#
_symmetry.space_group_name_H-M   'P 1'
#
loop_
_entity.id
_entity.type
_entity.pdbx_description
1 polymer ?
#
loop_
_entity_poly.entity_id
_entity_poly.type
_entity_poly.pdbx_seq_one_letter_code
_entity_poly.pdbx_strand_id
1 'polypeptide(L)'
;QEEMSWVVLQNCHLAPSYMPQLDLLCANLKYPQNVDKNFRLWCTTYPSPVFPVSIIQNSVKMTVEPPKGLRANLIGSFSNAPLTDANYFDNCTKKDALCKLTYSLCIFHAMLQERRLYGPLGWNIPYGFNESDLHISLQQLRLFLDENDHVPFKALKYCIGENNYGGRVTDAKDRRTLTCILQRILNPNAL
;
A
#
# COMPACT_ATOMS: atom_id res chain seq x y z
N GLN A 1 -31.83 -20.64 6.23
CA GLN A 1 -30.83 -19.59 6.52
C GLN A 1 -30.93 -18.62 5.36
N GLU A 2 -31.49 -17.43 5.57
CA GLU A 2 -31.47 -16.37 4.55
C GLU A 2 -30.01 -15.91 4.38
N GLU A 3 -29.41 -16.21 3.24
CA GLU A 3 -28.02 -15.87 2.95
C GLU A 3 -27.88 -14.35 2.77
N MET A 4 -27.08 -13.74 3.64
CA MET A 4 -26.71 -12.33 3.53
C MET A 4 -25.93 -12.11 2.22
N SER A 5 -26.53 -11.41 1.26
CA SER A 5 -25.90 -11.14 -0.03
C SER A 5 -25.20 -9.78 -0.04
N TRP A 6 -23.88 -9.78 -0.16
CA TRP A 6 -23.05 -8.57 -0.24
C TRP A 6 -22.47 -8.48 -1.65
N VAL A 7 -22.63 -7.33 -2.28
CA VAL A 7 -22.07 -7.05 -3.61
C VAL A 7 -21.06 -5.92 -3.48
N VAL A 8 -19.83 -6.14 -3.96
CA VAL A 8 -18.78 -5.13 -3.97
C VAL A 8 -18.40 -4.84 -5.42
N LEU A 9 -18.68 -3.63 -5.89
CA LEU A 9 -18.24 -3.10 -7.17
C LEU A 9 -16.97 -2.29 -6.96
N GLN A 10 -15.85 -2.78 -7.49
CA GLN A 10 -14.57 -2.11 -7.38
C GLN A 10 -14.28 -1.25 -8.60
N ASN A 11 -13.61 -0.11 -8.37
CA ASN A 11 -13.09 0.78 -9.42
C ASN A 11 -14.17 1.34 -10.37
N CYS A 12 -15.32 1.76 -9.85
CA CYS A 12 -16.46 2.19 -10.66
C CYS A 12 -16.15 3.34 -11.64
N HIS A 13 -15.19 4.23 -11.30
CA HIS A 13 -14.67 5.27 -12.21
C HIS A 13 -14.10 4.73 -13.54
N LEU A 14 -13.73 3.45 -13.63
CA LEU A 14 -13.23 2.82 -14.86
C LEU A 14 -14.36 2.26 -15.75
N ALA A 15 -15.61 2.26 -15.29
CA ALA A 15 -16.76 1.71 -16.02
C ALA A 15 -17.82 2.77 -16.35
N PRO A 16 -17.47 3.85 -17.08
CA PRO A 16 -18.38 4.98 -17.31
C PRO A 16 -19.66 4.58 -18.06
N SER A 17 -19.58 3.59 -18.97
CA SER A 17 -20.74 3.09 -19.72
C SER A 17 -21.76 2.36 -18.85
N TYR A 18 -21.33 1.79 -17.72
CA TYR A 18 -22.21 1.05 -16.81
C TYR A 18 -22.86 1.94 -15.75
N MET A 19 -22.28 3.10 -15.45
CA MET A 19 -22.75 4.00 -14.38
C MET A 19 -24.23 4.41 -14.51
N PRO A 20 -24.77 4.72 -15.70
CA PRO A 20 -26.21 5.02 -15.84
C PRO A 20 -27.10 3.83 -15.49
N GLN A 21 -26.69 2.61 -15.84
CA GLN A 21 -27.44 1.40 -15.51
C GLN A 21 -27.38 1.12 -14.01
N LEU A 22 -26.21 1.30 -13.38
CA LEU A 22 -26.06 1.18 -11.93
C LEU A 22 -26.97 2.17 -11.19
N ASP A 23 -27.10 3.40 -11.69
CA ASP A 23 -27.99 4.40 -11.11
C ASP A 23 -29.46 3.96 -11.12
N LEU A 24 -29.94 3.45 -12.26
CA LEU A 24 -31.28 2.90 -12.39
C LEU A 24 -31.51 1.71 -11.44
N LEU A 25 -30.52 0.82 -11.31
CA LEU A 25 -30.58 -0.29 -10.37
C LEU A 25 -30.69 0.22 -8.93
N CYS A 26 -29.84 1.17 -8.53
CA CYS A 26 -29.87 1.79 -7.21
C CYS A 26 -31.20 2.50 -6.91
N ALA A 27 -31.83 3.12 -7.90
CA ALA A 27 -33.16 3.71 -7.74
C ALA A 27 -34.22 2.66 -7.37
N ASN A 28 -34.16 1.47 -7.98
CA ASN A 28 -35.08 0.36 -7.70
C ASN A 28 -34.82 -0.32 -6.34
N LEU A 29 -33.57 -0.31 -5.85
CA LEU A 29 -33.20 -0.87 -4.56
C LEU A 29 -33.72 -0.06 -3.35
N LYS A 30 -34.21 1.17 -3.56
CA LYS A 30 -34.78 1.99 -2.48
C LYS A 30 -36.08 1.42 -1.92
N TYR A 31 -36.74 0.55 -2.66
CA TYR A 31 -38.03 -0.01 -2.29
C TYR A 31 -37.84 -1.30 -1.47
N PRO A 32 -38.32 -1.36 -0.21
CA PRO A 32 -38.07 -2.50 0.70
C PRO A 32 -38.58 -3.84 0.18
N GLN A 33 -39.58 -3.85 -0.70
CA GLN A 33 -40.10 -5.05 -1.34
C GLN A 33 -39.15 -5.66 -2.40
N ASN A 34 -38.19 -4.88 -2.88
CA ASN A 34 -37.27 -5.28 -3.95
C ASN A 34 -35.93 -5.80 -3.42
N VAL A 35 -35.64 -5.65 -2.13
CA VAL A 35 -34.32 -5.93 -1.57
C VAL A 35 -34.41 -6.50 -0.16
N ASP A 36 -33.61 -7.52 0.11
CA ASP A 36 -33.48 -8.10 1.45
C ASP A 36 -32.89 -7.07 2.43
N LYS A 37 -33.36 -7.06 3.68
CA LYS A 37 -32.89 -6.13 4.72
C LYS A 37 -31.39 -6.28 5.03
N ASN A 38 -30.82 -7.46 4.77
CA ASN A 38 -29.41 -7.78 5.00
C ASN A 38 -28.54 -7.56 3.76
N PHE A 39 -29.12 -7.20 2.61
CA PHE A 39 -28.35 -6.89 1.41
C PHE A 39 -27.51 -5.62 1.59
N ARG A 40 -26.28 -5.64 1.08
CA ARG A 40 -25.39 -4.46 1.05
C ARG A 40 -24.72 -4.35 -0.32
N LEU A 41 -24.78 -3.15 -0.91
CA LEU A 41 -24.01 -2.77 -2.10
C LEU A 41 -22.88 -1.83 -1.68
N TRP A 42 -21.65 -2.23 -1.97
CA TRP A 42 -20.44 -1.45 -1.77
C TRP A 42 -19.87 -1.03 -3.13
N CYS A 43 -19.49 0.24 -3.24
CA CYS A 43 -18.86 0.79 -4.44
C CYS A 43 -17.52 1.43 -4.05
N THR A 44 -16.44 1.09 -4.75
CA THR A 44 -15.16 1.79 -4.63
C THR A 44 -14.89 2.62 -5.88
N THR A 45 -14.52 3.88 -5.70
CA THR A 45 -14.23 4.78 -6.83
C THR A 45 -13.29 5.90 -6.43
N TYR A 46 -12.42 6.35 -7.35
CA TYR A 46 -11.82 7.67 -7.23
C TYR A 46 -12.87 8.76 -7.46
N PRO A 47 -12.64 9.98 -6.95
CA PRO A 47 -13.45 11.14 -7.31
C PRO A 47 -13.49 11.27 -8.84
N SER A 48 -14.67 11.16 -9.42
CA SER A 48 -14.85 11.15 -10.87
C SER A 48 -16.21 11.71 -11.25
N PRO A 49 -16.31 12.54 -12.31
CA PRO A 49 -17.59 13.09 -12.77
C PRO A 49 -18.52 12.01 -13.37
N VAL A 50 -17.99 10.82 -13.68
CA VAL A 50 -18.78 9.73 -14.28
C VAL A 50 -19.61 8.97 -13.25
N PHE A 51 -19.26 9.04 -11.96
CA PHE A 51 -19.94 8.30 -10.92
C PHE A 51 -21.28 8.98 -10.57
N PRO A 52 -22.43 8.26 -10.52
CA PRO A 52 -23.74 8.91 -10.44
C PRO A 52 -23.94 9.73 -9.17
N VAL A 53 -24.31 11.01 -9.34
CA VAL A 53 -24.53 11.97 -8.23
C VAL A 53 -25.65 11.49 -7.30
N SER A 54 -26.70 10.92 -7.86
CA SER A 54 -27.82 10.28 -7.16
C SER A 54 -27.37 9.18 -6.21
N ILE A 55 -26.46 8.30 -6.63
CA ILE A 55 -25.90 7.25 -5.76
C ILE A 55 -25.11 7.89 -4.63
N ILE A 56 -24.24 8.87 -4.95
CA ILE A 56 -23.47 9.60 -3.92
C ILE A 56 -24.43 10.25 -2.91
N GLN A 57 -25.47 10.95 -3.35
CA GLN A 57 -26.40 11.64 -2.44
C GLN A 57 -27.15 10.68 -1.51
N ASN A 58 -27.44 9.47 -1.96
CA ASN A 58 -28.24 8.48 -1.22
C ASN A 58 -27.40 7.38 -0.56
N SER A 59 -26.07 7.49 -0.55
CA SER A 59 -25.18 6.48 0.04
C SER A 59 -24.46 7.01 1.29
N VAL A 60 -24.03 6.07 2.13
CA VAL A 60 -22.99 6.33 3.14
C VAL A 60 -21.66 6.47 2.40
N LYS A 61 -20.86 7.48 2.77
CA LYS A 61 -19.57 7.78 2.14
C LYS A 61 -18.46 7.58 3.15
N MET A 62 -17.42 6.89 2.74
CA MET A 62 -16.19 6.74 3.50
C MET A 62 -15.02 7.11 2.59
N THR A 63 -14.17 8.00 3.07
CA THR A 63 -12.92 8.37 2.39
C THR A 63 -11.77 7.62 3.06
N VAL A 64 -11.06 6.80 2.29
CA VAL A 64 -9.82 6.19 2.74
C VAL A 64 -8.69 7.12 2.35
N GLU A 65 -8.15 7.85 3.33
CA GLU A 65 -6.96 8.67 3.15
C GLU A 65 -5.70 7.88 3.54
N PRO A 66 -4.56 8.09 2.87
CA PRO A 66 -3.31 7.50 3.31
C PRO A 66 -2.94 8.00 4.72
N PRO A 67 -2.26 7.17 5.54
CA PRO A 67 -1.78 7.57 6.86
C PRO A 67 -0.88 8.81 6.74
N LYS A 68 -1.10 9.79 7.61
CA LYS A 68 -0.35 11.06 7.60
C LYS A 68 0.75 11.02 8.65
N GLY A 69 1.99 11.19 8.21
CA GLY A 69 3.17 11.27 9.05
C GLY A 69 3.90 9.94 9.19
N LEU A 70 5.22 10.03 9.43
CA LEU A 70 6.11 8.86 9.57
C LEU A 70 5.59 7.85 10.61
N ARG A 71 5.14 8.31 11.77
CA ARG A 71 4.66 7.43 12.85
C ARG A 71 3.44 6.60 12.40
N ALA A 72 2.49 7.22 11.72
CA ALA A 72 1.29 6.52 11.26
C ALA A 72 1.63 5.48 10.17
N ASN A 73 2.52 5.83 9.24
CA ASN A 73 3.03 4.89 8.23
C ASN A 73 3.75 3.70 8.86
N LEU A 74 4.58 3.94 9.88
CA LEU A 74 5.26 2.86 10.62
C LEU A 74 4.24 1.95 11.33
N ILE A 75 3.29 2.51 12.08
CA ILE A 75 2.24 1.72 12.73
C ILE A 75 1.48 0.88 11.69
N GLY A 76 1.15 1.47 10.54
CA GLY A 76 0.52 0.75 9.42
C GLY A 76 1.37 -0.42 8.92
N SER A 77 2.67 -0.18 8.66
CA SER A 77 3.62 -1.20 8.20
C SER A 77 3.69 -2.39 9.18
N PHE A 78 3.78 -2.13 10.49
CA PHE A 78 3.83 -3.16 11.52
C PHE A 78 2.47 -3.84 11.79
N SER A 79 1.37 -3.26 11.29
CA SER A 79 0.02 -3.83 11.41
C SER A 79 -0.37 -4.69 10.20
N ASN A 80 0.55 -4.89 9.25
CA ASN A 80 0.35 -5.68 8.02
C ASN A 80 1.28 -6.90 7.97
N ALA A 81 0.90 -7.91 7.18
CA ALA A 81 1.75 -9.05 6.89
C ALA A 81 3.01 -8.63 6.09
N PRO A 82 4.20 -9.18 6.39
CA PRO A 82 4.43 -10.33 7.26
C PRO A 82 4.69 -9.98 8.74
N LEU A 83 4.71 -8.70 9.12
CA LEU A 83 5.16 -8.27 10.45
C LEU A 83 4.17 -8.60 11.58
N THR A 84 2.91 -8.83 11.24
CA THR A 84 1.88 -9.32 12.18
C THR A 84 2.04 -10.80 12.54
N ASP A 85 2.81 -11.58 11.76
CA ASP A 85 3.10 -12.97 12.09
C ASP A 85 4.09 -13.01 13.25
N ALA A 86 3.67 -13.57 14.39
CA ALA A 86 4.52 -13.74 15.57
C ALA A 86 5.81 -14.50 15.24
N ASN A 87 5.77 -15.42 14.28
CA ASN A 87 6.91 -16.23 13.90
C ASN A 87 7.86 -15.55 12.90
N TYR A 88 7.53 -14.34 12.42
CA TYR A 88 8.35 -13.65 11.41
C TYR A 88 9.78 -13.41 11.91
N PHE A 89 9.92 -12.91 13.14
CA PHE A 89 11.22 -12.66 13.76
C PHE A 89 11.84 -13.92 14.35
N ASP A 90 11.02 -14.87 14.80
CA ASP A 90 11.51 -16.06 15.49
C ASP A 90 12.14 -17.10 14.57
N ASN A 91 11.70 -17.15 13.32
CA ASN A 91 12.16 -18.12 12.33
C ASN A 91 13.39 -17.66 11.53
N CYS A 92 14.23 -16.78 12.09
CA CYS A 92 15.48 -16.34 11.47
C CYS A 92 16.65 -16.55 12.44
N THR A 93 17.77 -17.06 11.95
CA THR A 93 18.98 -17.27 12.77
C THR A 93 19.63 -15.95 13.21
N LYS A 94 19.45 -14.89 12.40
CA LYS A 94 20.02 -13.55 12.62
C LYS A 94 18.97 -12.56 13.13
N LYS A 95 18.26 -12.92 14.22
CA LYS A 95 17.10 -12.16 14.74
C LYS A 95 17.37 -10.67 14.97
N ASP A 96 18.52 -10.34 15.58
CA ASP A 96 18.88 -8.94 15.89
C ASP A 96 19.04 -8.11 14.61
N ALA A 97 19.75 -8.64 13.61
CA ALA A 97 19.89 -8.01 12.30
C ALA A 97 18.53 -7.90 11.59
N LEU A 98 17.71 -8.95 11.61
CA LEU A 98 16.38 -8.94 11.01
C LEU A 98 15.50 -7.84 11.63
N CYS A 99 15.49 -7.71 12.95
CA CYS A 99 14.70 -6.69 13.66
C CYS A 99 15.13 -5.26 13.27
N LYS A 100 16.44 -4.96 13.38
CA LYS A 100 17.00 -3.63 13.07
C LYS A 100 16.80 -3.25 11.61
N LEU A 101 17.03 -4.18 10.69
CA LEU A 101 16.89 -3.94 9.25
C LEU A 101 15.42 -3.89 8.80
N THR A 102 14.52 -4.64 9.44
CA THR A 102 13.07 -4.53 9.23
C THR A 102 12.57 -3.14 9.61
N TYR A 103 12.96 -2.65 10.78
CA TYR A 103 12.60 -1.29 11.21
C TYR A 103 13.17 -0.23 10.26
N SER A 104 14.44 -0.39 9.85
CA SER A 104 15.09 0.46 8.85
C SER A 104 14.30 0.49 7.53
N LEU A 105 13.87 -0.67 7.03
CA LEU A 105 13.04 -0.78 5.82
C LEU A 105 11.67 -0.12 5.95
N CYS A 106 11.02 -0.25 7.10
CA CYS A 106 9.74 0.41 7.36
C CYS A 106 9.92 1.93 7.41
N ILE A 107 11.00 2.44 8.02
CA ILE A 107 11.34 3.89 7.97
C ILE A 107 11.58 4.33 6.53
N PHE A 108 12.35 3.55 5.76
CA PHE A 108 12.60 3.84 4.35
C PHE A 108 11.28 3.98 3.58
N HIS A 109 10.40 2.98 3.69
CA HIS A 109 9.09 2.98 3.05
C HIS A 109 8.25 4.22 3.43
N ALA A 110 8.12 4.47 4.74
CA ALA A 110 7.40 5.63 5.26
C ALA A 110 7.98 6.95 4.75
N MET A 111 9.31 7.09 4.71
CA MET A 111 9.97 8.29 4.17
C MET A 111 9.65 8.50 2.70
N LEU A 112 9.64 7.45 1.88
CA LEU A 112 9.33 7.61 0.45
C LEU A 112 7.88 8.05 0.23
N GLN A 113 6.95 7.51 1.01
CA GLN A 113 5.53 7.89 0.97
C GLN A 113 5.32 9.33 1.42
N GLU A 114 5.90 9.73 2.55
CA GLU A 114 5.77 11.08 3.09
C GLU A 114 6.40 12.14 2.19
N ARG A 115 7.52 11.81 1.50
CA ARG A 115 8.13 12.72 0.52
C ARG A 115 7.15 13.15 -0.57
N ARG A 116 6.20 12.30 -0.97
CA ARG A 116 5.19 12.64 -1.98
C ARG A 116 4.34 13.85 -1.59
N LEU A 117 4.16 14.13 -0.29
CA LEU A 117 3.39 15.28 0.20
C LEU A 117 4.05 16.63 -0.15
N TYR A 118 5.35 16.64 -0.46
CA TYR A 118 6.10 17.85 -0.79
C TYR A 118 6.14 18.14 -2.30
N GLY A 119 5.32 17.45 -3.10
CA GLY A 119 5.24 17.63 -4.54
C GLY A 119 6.62 17.51 -5.20
N PRO A 120 6.97 18.38 -6.17
CA PRO A 120 8.26 18.37 -6.86
C PRO A 120 9.51 18.48 -5.97
N LEU A 121 9.40 19.00 -4.75
CA LEU A 121 10.52 19.04 -3.79
C LEU A 121 10.79 17.67 -3.17
N GLY A 122 9.76 16.83 -3.07
CA GLY A 122 9.85 15.46 -2.60
C GLY A 122 10.27 14.51 -3.72
N TRP A 123 9.50 14.53 -4.81
CA TRP A 123 9.71 13.74 -6.02
C TRP A 123 9.31 14.56 -7.24
N ASN A 124 10.12 14.57 -8.30
CA ASN A 124 9.74 15.24 -9.54
C ASN A 124 8.48 14.62 -10.14
N ILE A 125 8.33 13.29 -10.03
CA ILE A 125 7.14 12.54 -10.46
C ILE A 125 6.46 11.91 -9.24
N PRO A 126 5.12 11.98 -9.09
CA PRO A 126 4.42 11.50 -7.90
C PRO A 126 4.25 9.97 -7.90
N TYR A 127 5.35 9.23 -7.66
CA TYR A 127 5.33 7.77 -7.64
C TYR A 127 4.41 7.22 -6.54
N GLY A 128 3.65 6.18 -6.88
CA GLY A 128 2.84 5.42 -5.92
C GLY A 128 3.61 4.23 -5.38
N PHE A 129 4.36 4.42 -4.29
CA PHE A 129 4.94 3.32 -3.51
C PHE A 129 3.88 2.71 -2.61
N ASN A 130 3.76 1.38 -2.61
CA ASN A 130 2.67 0.67 -1.96
C ASN A 130 3.17 -0.51 -1.09
N GLU A 131 2.24 -1.12 -0.35
CA GLU A 131 2.55 -2.24 0.56
C GLU A 131 3.22 -3.43 -0.14
N SER A 132 2.95 -3.67 -1.43
CA SER A 132 3.60 -4.76 -2.16
C SER A 132 5.11 -4.54 -2.31
N ASP A 133 5.54 -3.29 -2.47
CA ASP A 133 6.97 -2.95 -2.55
C ASP A 133 7.68 -3.21 -1.21
N LEU A 134 7.02 -2.90 -0.09
CA LEU A 134 7.52 -3.20 1.25
C LEU A 134 7.52 -4.71 1.53
N HIS A 135 6.42 -5.39 1.21
CA HIS A 135 6.23 -6.82 1.47
C HIS A 135 7.32 -7.66 0.80
N ILE A 136 7.56 -7.47 -0.49
CA ILE A 136 8.61 -8.22 -1.20
C ILE A 136 10.01 -7.87 -0.67
N SER A 137 10.24 -6.62 -0.25
CA SER A 137 11.52 -6.19 0.33
C SER A 137 11.77 -6.83 1.70
N LEU A 138 10.74 -7.01 2.53
CA LEU A 138 10.82 -7.72 3.81
C LEU A 138 11.08 -9.22 3.61
N GLN A 139 10.40 -9.84 2.63
CA GLN A 139 10.65 -11.24 2.28
C GLN A 139 12.09 -11.46 1.80
N GLN A 140 12.58 -10.61 0.89
CA GLN A 140 13.95 -10.66 0.41
C GLN A 140 14.97 -10.38 1.51
N LEU A 141 14.68 -9.44 2.44
CA LEU A 141 15.53 -9.22 3.60
C LEU A 141 15.74 -10.51 4.38
N ARG A 142 14.63 -11.17 4.74
CA ARG A 142 14.68 -12.41 5.50
C ARG A 142 15.42 -13.51 4.75
N LEU A 143 15.07 -13.73 3.48
CA LEU A 143 15.72 -14.72 2.62
C LEU A 143 17.24 -14.53 2.59
N PHE A 144 17.70 -13.30 2.34
CA PHE A 144 19.13 -13.01 2.30
C PHE A 144 19.83 -13.17 3.64
N LEU A 145 19.16 -12.88 4.76
CA LEU A 145 19.71 -13.12 6.09
C LEU A 145 19.81 -14.61 6.40
N ASP A 146 18.88 -15.44 5.93
CA ASP A 146 18.91 -16.88 6.17
C ASP A 146 19.94 -17.59 5.28
N GLU A 147 20.11 -17.17 4.02
CA GLU A 147 20.99 -17.82 3.05
C GLU A 147 22.48 -17.41 3.14
N ASN A 148 22.82 -16.32 3.83
CA ASN A 148 24.19 -15.78 3.86
C ASN A 148 24.73 -15.70 5.29
N ASP A 149 25.99 -16.02 5.50
CA ASP A 149 26.65 -15.90 6.83
C ASP A 149 26.71 -14.45 7.33
N HIS A 150 26.86 -13.50 6.40
CA HIS A 150 26.91 -12.07 6.67
C HIS A 150 25.80 -11.34 5.91
N VAL A 151 25.38 -10.18 6.43
CA VAL A 151 24.34 -9.35 5.80
C VAL A 151 24.83 -8.85 4.42
N PRO A 152 24.20 -9.26 3.31
CA PRO A 152 24.67 -8.92 1.98
C PRO A 152 24.13 -7.54 1.54
N PHE A 153 24.59 -6.47 2.19
CA PHE A 153 24.10 -5.09 1.97
C PHE A 153 24.11 -4.65 0.49
N LYS A 154 25.09 -5.09 -0.29
CA LYS A 154 25.16 -4.75 -1.73
C LYS A 154 23.99 -5.38 -2.50
N ALA A 155 23.71 -6.65 -2.27
CA ALA A 155 22.59 -7.36 -2.90
C ALA A 155 21.25 -6.79 -2.44
N LEU A 156 21.08 -6.60 -1.14
CA LEU A 156 19.88 -5.97 -0.56
C LEU A 156 19.59 -4.60 -1.18
N LYS A 157 20.59 -3.71 -1.21
CA LYS A 157 20.43 -2.38 -1.80
C LYS A 157 20.10 -2.42 -3.29
N TYR A 158 20.65 -3.38 -4.03
CA TYR A 158 20.34 -3.55 -5.45
C TYR A 158 18.89 -4.03 -5.63
N CYS A 159 18.49 -5.11 -4.94
CA CYS A 159 17.13 -5.65 -5.05
C CYS A 159 16.08 -4.62 -4.63
N ILE A 160 16.28 -3.96 -3.48
CA ILE A 160 15.32 -2.98 -2.96
C ILE A 160 15.35 -1.69 -3.80
N GLY A 161 16.56 -1.18 -4.09
CA GLY A 161 16.76 0.13 -4.71
C GLY A 161 16.54 0.16 -6.21
N GLU A 162 16.99 -0.85 -6.95
CA GLU A 162 16.84 -0.89 -8.41
C GLU A 162 15.58 -1.66 -8.84
N ASN A 163 15.26 -2.78 -8.18
CA ASN A 163 14.16 -3.64 -8.63
C ASN A 163 12.84 -3.25 -7.97
N ASN A 164 12.73 -3.39 -6.64
CA ASN A 164 11.45 -3.28 -5.95
C ASN A 164 10.89 -1.85 -5.99
N TYR A 165 11.69 -0.86 -5.58
CA TYR A 165 11.28 0.55 -5.63
C TYR A 165 11.77 1.25 -6.89
N GLY A 166 13.00 0.98 -7.33
CA GLY A 166 13.61 1.62 -8.49
C GLY A 166 12.90 1.35 -9.81
N GLY A 167 12.21 0.20 -9.94
CA GLY A 167 11.40 -0.13 -11.11
C GLY A 167 10.26 0.86 -11.37
N ARG A 168 9.83 1.60 -10.34
CA ARG A 168 8.81 2.65 -10.45
C ARG A 168 9.39 4.02 -10.82
N VAL A 169 10.67 4.23 -10.53
CA VAL A 169 11.31 5.56 -10.60
C VAL A 169 11.93 5.77 -11.97
N THR A 170 11.31 6.66 -12.75
CA THR A 170 11.68 6.93 -14.15
C THR A 170 12.59 8.14 -14.30
N ASP A 171 12.50 9.13 -13.40
CA ASP A 171 13.39 10.29 -13.41
C ASP A 171 14.77 9.98 -12.80
N ALA A 172 15.84 10.44 -13.44
CA ALA A 172 17.20 10.14 -13.03
C ALA A 172 17.59 10.82 -11.69
N LYS A 173 17.06 12.01 -11.40
CA LYS A 173 17.34 12.71 -10.13
C LYS A 173 16.56 12.07 -8.99
N ASP A 174 15.32 11.68 -9.22
CA ASP A 174 14.53 10.91 -8.28
C ASP A 174 15.19 9.56 -7.98
N ARG A 175 15.71 8.87 -9.00
CA ARG A 175 16.44 7.61 -8.80
C ARG A 175 17.65 7.81 -7.90
N ARG A 176 18.46 8.84 -8.16
CA ARG A 176 19.58 9.21 -7.29
C ARG A 176 19.14 9.50 -5.86
N THR A 177 18.03 10.22 -5.67
CA THR A 177 17.47 10.51 -4.34
C THR A 177 17.07 9.24 -3.62
N LEU A 178 16.36 8.33 -4.29
CA LEU A 178 15.95 7.04 -3.74
C LEU A 178 17.14 6.22 -3.28
N THR A 179 18.16 6.07 -4.15
CA THR A 179 19.37 5.32 -3.84
C THR A 179 20.12 5.95 -2.66
N CYS A 180 20.19 7.28 -2.57
CA CYS A 180 20.84 7.99 -1.46
C CYS A 180 20.15 7.73 -0.12
N ILE A 181 18.82 7.81 -0.08
CA ILE A 181 18.03 7.51 1.12
C ILE A 181 18.25 6.04 1.53
N LEU A 182 18.17 5.11 0.58
CA LEU A 182 18.36 3.69 0.84
C LEU A 182 19.77 3.39 1.38
N GLN A 183 20.81 3.99 0.81
CA GLN A 183 22.19 3.80 1.29
C GLN A 183 22.38 4.32 2.71
N ARG A 184 21.69 5.42 3.08
CA ARG A 184 21.77 5.99 4.42
C ARG A 184 21.02 5.18 5.47
N ILE A 185 19.96 4.49 5.07
CA ILE A 185 19.16 3.64 5.96
C ILE A 185 19.72 2.23 6.05
N LEU A 186 20.14 1.64 4.93
CA LEU A 186 20.58 0.26 4.83
C LEU A 186 22.10 0.19 4.67
N ASN A 187 22.81 0.25 5.80
CA ASN A 187 24.26 0.16 5.87
C ASN A 187 24.72 -0.58 7.13
N PRO A 188 26.01 -0.97 7.22
CA PRO A 188 26.52 -1.71 8.37
C PRO A 188 26.35 -1.02 9.73
N ASN A 189 26.26 0.31 9.80
CA ASN A 189 26.04 1.05 11.04
C ASN A 189 24.58 1.00 11.52
N ALA A 190 23.67 0.40 10.73
CA ALA A 190 22.29 0.15 11.13
C ALA A 190 22.12 -1.16 11.93
N LEU A 191 23.18 -1.98 12.00
CA LEU A 191 23.25 -3.19 12.81
C LEU A 191 23.74 -2.90 14.22
#